data_AF-A0A425WPW8-F1
#
_entry.id   AF-A0A425WPW8-F1
#
_cell.length_a   1.000
_cell.length_b   1.000
_cell.length_c   1.000
_cell.angle_alpha   90.00
_cell.angle_beta   90.00
_cell.angle_gamma   90.00
#
_symmetry.space_group_name_H-M   'P 1'
#
loop_
_entity.id
_entity.type
_entity.pdbx_description
1 polymer ?
#
loop_
_entity_poly.entity_id
_entity_poly.type
_entity_poly.pdbx_seq_one_letter_code
_entity_poly.pdbx_strand_id
1 'polypeptide(L)' 'MILTSNMSPSDWKGSFTGEDALLCALDRLFDDVSAFMMRGPSYRGYGLDTYSVGAVRQRGSGTMSL' A
#
# COMPACT_ATOMS: atom_id res chain seq x y z
N MET A 1 -12.97 -10.37 -15.45
CA MET A 1 -12.16 -10.41 -14.20
C MET A 1 -11.35 -9.12 -14.12
N ILE A 2 -11.20 -8.52 -12.94
CA ILE A 2 -10.37 -7.31 -12.76
C ILE A 2 -9.26 -7.64 -11.77
N LEU A 3 -8.02 -7.38 -12.16
CA LEU A 3 -6.83 -7.64 -11.36
C LEU A 3 -6.00 -6.37 -11.18
N THR A 4 -5.32 -6.29 -10.05
CA THR A 4 -4.31 -5.27 -9.79
C THR A 4 -3.04 -5.95 -9.32
N SER A 5 -1.90 -5.54 -9.88
CA SER A 5 -0.59 -6.02 -9.48
C SER A 5 0.37 -4.84 -9.42
N ASN A 6 1.26 -4.85 -8.44
CA ASN A 6 2.40 -3.94 -8.36
C ASN A 6 3.66 -4.49 -9.08
N MET A 7 3.58 -5.70 -9.63
CA MET A 7 4.63 -6.37 -10.39
C MET A 7 4.21 -6.60 -11.84
N SER A 8 5.19 -6.73 -12.74
CA SER A 8 4.91 -7.12 -14.13
C SER A 8 4.46 -8.59 -14.20
N PRO A 9 3.64 -8.98 -15.19
CA PRO A 9 3.20 -10.36 -15.33
C PRO A 9 4.36 -11.38 -15.46
N SER A 10 5.48 -10.97 -16.04
CA SER A 10 6.69 -11.80 -16.13
C SER A 10 7.34 -12.13 -14.78
N ASP A 11 7.09 -11.32 -13.75
CA ASP A 11 7.64 -11.51 -12.41
C ASP A 11 6.72 -12.36 -11.51
N TRP A 12 5.50 -12.67 -11.97
CA TRP A 12 4.50 -13.37 -11.18
C TRP A 12 4.86 -14.82 -10.84
N LYS A 13 5.74 -15.46 -11.62
CA LYS A 13 6.26 -16.79 -11.31
C LYS A 13 6.86 -16.91 -9.90
N GLY A 14 7.39 -15.82 -9.36
CA GLY A 14 7.94 -15.80 -7.99
C GLY A 14 6.87 -15.66 -6.90
N SER A 15 5.65 -15.28 -7.26
CA SER A 15 4.53 -15.03 -6.33
C SER A 15 3.53 -16.18 -6.27
N PHE A 16 3.50 -17.05 -7.28
CA PHE A 16 2.56 -18.17 -7.38
C PHE A 16 3.29 -19.50 -7.44
N THR A 17 2.70 -20.53 -6.83
CA THR A 17 3.18 -21.91 -6.94
C THR A 17 2.48 -22.62 -8.10
N GLY A 18 3.09 -23.70 -8.61
CA GLY A 18 2.45 -24.57 -9.60
C GLY A 18 2.77 -24.27 -11.07
N GLU A 19 3.92 -23.66 -11.37
CA GLU A 19 4.58 -23.48 -12.69
C GLU A 19 3.70 -23.78 -13.92
N ASP A 20 3.50 -25.05 -14.30
CA ASP A 20 2.74 -25.43 -15.50
C ASP A 20 1.25 -25.05 -15.44
N ALA A 21 0.61 -25.24 -14.28
CA ALA A 21 -0.78 -24.84 -14.06
C ALA A 21 -0.92 -23.31 -14.01
N LEU A 22 0.09 -22.61 -13.49
CA LEU A 22 0.15 -21.16 -13.49
C LEU A 22 0.21 -20.62 -14.92
N LEU A 23 1.09 -21.16 -15.77
CA LEU A 23 1.20 -20.73 -17.16
C LEU A 23 -0.11 -20.93 -17.93
N CYS A 24 -0.80 -22.05 -17.71
CA CYS A 24 -2.11 -22.30 -18.31
C CYS A 24 -3.18 -21.30 -17.82
N ALA A 25 -3.19 -20.97 -16.54
CA ALA A 25 -4.11 -19.98 -15.99
C ALA A 25 -3.81 -18.56 -16.51
N LEU A 26 -2.52 -18.20 -16.64
CA LEU A 26 -2.10 -16.92 -17.20
C LEU A 26 -2.44 -16.81 -18.69
N ASP A 27 -2.27 -17.88 -19.46
CA ASP A 27 -2.70 -17.93 -20.86
C ASP A 27 -4.19 -17.57 -20.99
N ARG A 28 -5.06 -18.20 -20.16
CA ARG A 28 -6.49 -17.87 -20.12
C ARG A 28 -6.81 -16.48 -19.59
N LEU A 29 -5.98 -15.96 -18.70
CA LEU A 29 -6.14 -14.62 -18.16
C LEU A 29 -5.78 -13.54 -19.18
N PHE A 30 -4.77 -13.79 -20.02
CA PHE A 30 -4.26 -12.84 -21.00
C PHE A 30 -4.87 -12.99 -22.41
N ASP A 31 -5.71 -14.00 -22.64
CA ASP A 31 -6.38 -14.26 -23.93
C ASP A 31 -7.22 -13.07 -24.43
N ASP A 32 -7.97 -12.40 -23.54
CA ASP A 32 -8.80 -11.21 -23.86
C ASP A 32 -8.74 -10.16 -22.75
N VAL A 33 -7.52 -9.69 -22.43
CA VAL A 33 -7.32 -8.68 -21.37
C VAL A 33 -6.95 -7.32 -21.92
N SER A 34 -7.53 -6.28 -21.32
CA SER A 34 -7.04 -4.91 -21.44
C SER A 34 -6.06 -4.63 -20.29
N ALA A 35 -4.77 -4.50 -20.62
CA ALA A 35 -3.73 -4.24 -19.64
C ALA A 35 -3.43 -2.73 -19.52
N PHE A 36 -3.48 -2.21 -18.28
CA PHE A 36 -3.18 -0.81 -17.98
C PHE A 36 -1.94 -0.72 -17.08
N MET A 37 -0.88 -0.09 -17.57
CA MET A 37 0.35 0.13 -16.80
C MET A 37 0.30 1.50 -16.12
N MET A 38 -0.09 1.51 -14.84
CA MET A 38 -0.17 2.73 -14.05
C MET A 38 1.22 3.18 -13.60
N ARG A 39 1.51 4.47 -13.77
CA ARG A 39 2.75 5.11 -13.30
C ARG A 39 2.41 6.41 -12.58
N GLY A 40 3.21 6.74 -11.57
CA GLY A 40 3.07 7.98 -10.81
C GLY A 40 3.51 7.79 -9.35
N PRO A 41 3.65 8.91 -8.62
CA PRO A 41 3.89 8.85 -7.19
C PRO A 41 2.70 8.20 -6.46
N SER A 42 2.98 7.60 -5.31
CA SER A 42 1.92 7.10 -4.43
C SER A 42 1.02 8.24 -3.99
N TYR A 43 -0.30 8.03 -4.07
CA TYR A 43 -1.28 8.96 -3.52
C TYR A 43 -1.41 8.84 -1.98
N ARG A 44 -0.78 7.83 -1.37
CA ARG A 44 -0.82 7.65 0.09
C ARG A 44 -0.16 8.84 0.77
N GLY A 45 -0.86 9.43 1.75
CA GLY A 45 -0.38 10.59 2.49
C GLY A 45 -0.61 11.93 1.79
N TYR A 46 -1.26 11.95 0.62
CA TYR A 46 -1.63 13.20 -0.03
C TYR A 46 -2.65 13.96 0.82
N GLY A 47 -2.30 15.17 1.25
CA GLY A 47 -3.13 16.00 2.14
C GLY A 47 -3.20 15.48 3.59
N LEU A 48 -2.25 14.64 4.03
CA LEU A 48 -2.23 14.12 5.39
C LEU A 48 -1.62 15.17 6.36
N ASP A 49 -2.46 15.78 7.18
CA ASP A 49 -1.99 16.61 8.30
C ASP A 49 -1.53 15.71 9.47
N THR A 50 -0.24 15.78 9.79
CA THR A 50 0.34 15.02 10.90
C THR A 50 0.43 15.90 12.13
N TYR A 51 -0.37 15.58 13.16
CA TYR A 51 -0.31 16.25 14.45
C TYR A 51 0.49 15.42 15.45
N SER A 52 1.42 16.06 16.17
CA SER A 52 2.10 15.48 17.33
C SER A 52 1.71 16.25 18.59
N VAL A 53 1.51 15.54 19.70
CA VAL A 53 1.16 16.12 21.00
C VAL A 53 2.28 15.78 21.99
N GLY A 54 2.80 16.81 22.65
CA GLY A 54 3.75 16.68 23.76
C GLY A 54 3.17 17.30 25.03
N ALA A 55 3.43 16.68 26.18
CA ALA A 55 3.06 17.23 27.48
C ALA A 55 4.23 18.02 28.08
N VAL A 56 3.97 19.25 28.53
CA VAL A 56 4.94 20.06 29.28
C VAL A 56 4.55 20.04 30.76
N ARG A 57 5.52 19.77 31.65
CA ARG A 57 5.34 19.88 33.10
C ARG A 57 5.06 21.34 33.46
N GLN A 58 3.83 21.64 33.92
CA GLN A 58 3.57 22.94 34.56
C GLN A 58 4.16 22.93 35.97
N ARG A 59 5.09 23.84 36.25
CA ARG A 59 5.54 24.12 37.61
C ARG A 59 4.39 24.82 38.32
N GLY A 60 3.65 24.09 39.16
CA GLY A 60 2.60 24.65 39.98
C GLY A 60 3.16 25.68 40.95
N SER A 61 2.92 26.96 40.70
CA SER A 61 2.98 28.01 41.74
C SER A 61 1.66 28.01 42.51
N GLY A 62 1.37 26.90 43.19
CA GLY A 62 0.27 26.83 44.14
C GLY A 62 0.78 27.31 45.49
N THR A 63 0.65 28.60 45.79
CA THR A 63 0.74 29.08 47.16
C THR A 63 -0.52 28.59 47.87
N MET A 64 -0.45 27.42 48.50
CA MET A 64 -1.43 27.02 49.52
C MET A 64 -1.22 27.95 50.72
N SER A 65 -2.07 28.95 50.88
CA SER A 65 -2.24 29.59 52.19
C SER A 65 -2.94 28.58 53.08
N LEU A 66 -2.27 28.20 54.17
CA LEU A 66 -2.90 27.61 55.35
C LEU A 66 -3.77 28.65 56.05
#